data_AF-A0A4Z1QSX2-F1
#
_entry.id   AF-A0A4Z1QSX2-F1
#
_cell.length_a   1.000
_cell.length_b   1.000
_cell.length_c   1.000
_cell.angle_alpha   90.00
_cell.angle_beta   90.00
_cell.angle_gamma   90.00
#
_symmetry.space_group_name_H-M   'P 1'
#
loop_
_entity.id
_entity.type
_entity.pdbx_description
1 polymer ?
#
loop_
_entity_poly.entity_id
_entity_poly.type
_entity_poly.pdbx_seq_one_letter_code
_entity_poly.pdbx_strand_id
1 'polypeptide(L)'
;MLKSTEAEIEEVREYFEWQAPDLEVTFMQKVYSETVLNARHDVWDIHTNKDRWWVITGGTNLYSQEQFPNMDLALTFHIGLMLRIPRTEKQQEGDLRLLPFGPVFERMEEAGTAVTQAHKLSDYQAVGVRCREVLLELIAVAQDAAVWKTDAPPQRANFRAWTEIICNDLLPSDTNKERRGALKGVLESAWTFSNWLTHSKSATWVDAEMAHSLTQHAIGMATSLILRELRGVPEECPNCGSPHLEPEHGENTASPGVVWERPRCADCGWSGRPIPIFDLEDAQPIITREGEETDECSIMTVPLRAILKPGDQTIEPLKNTETGPPEHVVYFAYGSNMSTPRLRERMPSCKPLGIATLPGHALRFHKRSTDGSGKCNAVATGDENSVIGVLFSFDPAERAKLDKAEGVGSGYEHATVTVINDKGRRRKVLTYLATPDYIDDNLKPYAWYKDFVLAGGREHDLPPGYIAEYIEAVEAIDDPNEARDKKQRATLGSFGR
;
A
#
# COMPACT_ATOMS: atom_id res chain seq x y z
N MET A 1 1.07 -19.12 20.75
CA MET A 1 2.03 -18.11 20.26
C MET A 1 2.20 -18.33 18.77
N LEU A 2 1.97 -17.30 17.96
CA LEU A 2 2.09 -17.41 16.51
C LEU A 2 3.54 -17.13 16.09
N LYS A 3 4.00 -17.83 15.05
CA LYS A 3 5.29 -17.51 14.44
C LYS A 3 5.14 -16.22 13.63
N SER A 4 6.18 -15.40 13.64
CA SER A 4 6.25 -14.15 12.88
C SER A 4 7.57 -14.09 12.14
N THR A 5 7.54 -13.52 10.94
CA THR A 5 8.74 -13.24 10.15
C THR A 5 9.46 -12.00 10.68
N GLU A 6 10.77 -11.89 10.41
CA GLU A 6 11.53 -10.68 10.77
C GLU A 6 10.98 -9.42 10.09
N ALA A 7 10.44 -9.56 8.88
CA ALA A 7 9.80 -8.45 8.16
C ALA A 7 8.53 -7.95 8.86
N GLU A 8 7.64 -8.85 9.31
CA GLU A 8 6.42 -8.47 10.06
C GLU A 8 6.76 -7.80 11.39
N ILE A 9 7.77 -8.32 12.10
CA ILE A 9 8.29 -7.73 13.35
C ILE A 9 8.76 -6.30 13.11
N GLU A 10 9.54 -6.10 12.05
CA GLU A 10 10.11 -4.79 11.73
C GLU A 10 9.04 -3.79 11.28
N GLU A 11 8.07 -4.21 10.47
CA GLU A 11 6.97 -3.34 10.04
C GLU A 11 6.15 -2.81 11.23
N VAL A 12 5.82 -3.70 12.18
CA VAL A 12 5.08 -3.32 13.39
C VAL A 12 5.93 -2.45 14.31
N ARG A 13 7.24 -2.72 14.39
CA ARG A 13 8.20 -1.88 15.14
C ARG A 13 8.29 -0.48 14.56
N GLU A 14 8.52 -0.36 13.25
CA GLU A 14 8.60 0.92 12.55
C GLU A 14 7.32 1.73 12.76
N TYR A 15 6.16 1.08 12.63
CA TYR A 15 4.87 1.73 12.88
C TYR A 15 4.74 2.21 14.34
N PHE A 16 5.05 1.34 15.31
CA PHE A 16 4.95 1.69 16.73
C PHE A 16 5.87 2.85 17.08
N GLU A 17 7.15 2.80 16.68
CA GLU A 17 8.12 3.85 16.97
C GLU A 17 7.79 5.17 16.26
N TRP A 18 7.19 5.11 15.07
CA TRP A 18 6.69 6.28 14.37
C TRP A 18 5.55 6.96 15.12
N GLN A 19 4.59 6.18 15.61
CA GLN A 19 3.46 6.70 16.38
C GLN A 19 3.80 7.01 17.84
N ALA A 20 4.88 6.43 18.36
CA ALA A 20 5.34 6.49 19.74
C ALA A 20 6.83 6.81 19.88
N PRO A 21 7.29 7.98 19.40
CA PRO A 21 8.70 8.31 19.40
C PRO A 21 9.29 8.47 20.82
N ASP A 22 8.43 8.66 21.83
CA ASP A 22 8.79 8.82 23.24
C ASP A 22 8.85 7.50 24.04
N LEU A 23 8.50 6.37 23.41
CA LEU A 23 8.50 5.03 24.01
C LEU A 23 9.52 4.13 23.32
N GLU A 24 10.12 3.22 24.09
CA GLU A 24 11.09 2.26 23.57
C GLU A 24 10.55 0.83 23.75
N VAL A 25 10.48 0.07 22.66
CA VAL A 25 9.98 -1.30 22.67
C VAL A 25 11.02 -2.25 23.27
N THR A 26 10.71 -2.83 24.43
CA THR A 26 11.55 -3.83 25.10
C THR A 26 11.20 -5.25 24.70
N PHE A 27 9.95 -5.49 24.33
CA PHE A 27 9.45 -6.79 23.90
C PHE A 27 8.27 -6.62 22.93
N MET A 28 8.18 -7.49 21.93
CA MET A 28 7.01 -7.57 21.06
C MET A 28 6.73 -9.00 20.64
N GLN A 29 5.45 -9.34 20.54
CA GLN A 29 5.03 -10.66 20.13
C GLN A 29 3.67 -10.65 19.44
N LYS A 30 3.57 -11.35 18.31
CA LYS A 30 2.28 -11.67 17.66
C LYS A 30 1.53 -12.71 18.49
N VAL A 31 0.41 -12.29 19.07
CA VAL A 31 -0.38 -13.13 19.99
C VAL A 31 -1.58 -13.76 19.31
N TYR A 32 -2.15 -13.11 18.30
CA TYR A 32 -3.37 -13.55 17.64
C TYR A 32 -3.45 -13.04 16.19
N SER A 33 -4.28 -13.68 15.36
CA SER A 33 -4.44 -13.37 13.95
C SER A 33 -5.83 -13.82 13.51
N GLU A 34 -6.62 -12.92 12.93
CA GLU A 34 -7.98 -13.18 12.46
C GLU A 34 -8.22 -12.49 11.11
N THR A 35 -8.99 -13.12 10.23
CA THR A 35 -9.34 -12.55 8.93
C THR A 35 -10.81 -12.19 8.90
N VAL A 36 -11.12 -10.92 8.62
CA VAL A 36 -12.49 -10.39 8.56
C VAL A 36 -12.68 -9.63 7.25
N LEU A 37 -13.73 -9.95 6.49
CA LEU A 37 -14.10 -9.27 5.22
C LEU A 37 -12.91 -8.99 4.28
N ASN A 38 -12.06 -10.01 4.05
CA ASN A 38 -10.86 -9.99 3.20
C ASN A 38 -9.61 -9.27 3.77
N ALA A 39 -9.66 -8.74 4.99
CA ALA A 39 -8.49 -8.15 5.65
C ALA A 39 -8.00 -9.04 6.81
N ARG A 40 -6.71 -9.34 6.83
CA ARG A 40 -6.05 -10.04 7.94
C ARG A 40 -5.66 -9.04 9.02
N HIS A 41 -6.08 -9.32 10.24
CA HIS A 41 -5.86 -8.51 11.42
C HIS A 41 -4.95 -9.29 12.36
N ASP A 42 -3.70 -8.83 12.49
CA ASP A 42 -2.74 -9.44 13.40
C ASP A 42 -2.59 -8.62 14.66
N VAL A 43 -2.75 -9.26 15.82
CA VAL A 43 -2.65 -8.61 17.12
C VAL A 43 -1.28 -8.88 17.74
N TRP A 44 -0.62 -7.79 18.12
CA TRP A 44 0.71 -7.76 18.71
C TRP A 44 0.65 -7.22 20.13
N ASP A 45 1.23 -7.96 21.08
CA ASP A 45 1.50 -7.49 22.43
C ASP A 45 2.86 -6.82 22.45
N ILE A 46 2.88 -5.51 22.74
CA ILE A 46 4.10 -4.70 22.78
C ILE A 46 4.32 -4.20 24.20
N HIS A 47 5.50 -4.48 24.75
CA HIS A 47 5.93 -3.93 26.04
C HIS A 47 6.96 -2.85 25.78
N THR A 48 6.82 -1.74 26.48
CA THR A 48 7.74 -0.61 26.39
C THR A 48 8.49 -0.43 27.71
N ASN A 49 9.41 0.54 27.72
CA ASN A 49 10.06 1.03 28.92
C ASN A 49 9.12 1.65 29.97
N LYS A 50 7.85 1.96 29.63
CA LYS A 50 6.89 2.59 30.55
C LYS A 50 5.61 1.77 30.75
N ASP A 51 5.09 1.16 29.69
CA ASP A 51 3.73 0.66 29.61
C ASP A 51 3.56 -0.46 28.56
N ARG A 52 2.32 -0.90 28.34
CA ARG A 52 1.98 -2.01 27.41
C ARG A 52 0.88 -1.61 26.45
N TRP A 53 1.00 -2.09 25.21
CA TRP A 53 0.14 -1.73 24.10
C TRP A 53 -0.25 -2.96 23.28
N TRP A 54 -1.43 -2.89 22.66
CA TRP A 54 -1.79 -3.73 21.52
C TRP A 54 -1.49 -2.96 20.24
N VAL A 55 -0.86 -3.62 19.27
CA VAL A 55 -0.85 -3.14 17.87
C VAL A 55 -1.62 -4.14 17.03
N ILE A 56 -2.60 -3.64 16.27
CA ILE A 56 -3.45 -4.47 15.43
C ILE A 56 -3.26 -4.03 13.97
N THR A 57 -2.85 -4.95 13.09
CA THR A 57 -2.65 -4.70 11.65
C THR A 57 -3.96 -4.87 10.85
N GLY A 58 -3.95 -4.60 9.54
CA GLY A 58 -5.18 -4.58 8.71
C GLY A 58 -5.82 -3.19 8.63
N GLY A 59 -5.01 -2.16 8.83
CA GLY A 59 -5.43 -0.77 9.12
C GLY A 59 -4.71 -0.28 10.37
N THR A 60 -3.37 -0.45 10.37
CA THR A 60 -2.55 -0.56 11.57
C THR A 60 -2.80 0.55 12.57
N ASN A 61 -3.10 0.18 13.82
CA ASN A 61 -3.38 1.08 14.94
C ASN A 61 -2.86 0.54 16.28
N LEU A 62 -2.61 1.45 17.22
CA LEU A 62 -2.15 1.14 18.58
C LEU A 62 -3.21 1.41 19.64
N TYR A 63 -3.28 0.55 20.65
CA TYR A 63 -4.27 0.60 21.73
C TYR A 63 -3.59 0.39 23.08
N SER A 64 -3.78 1.31 24.03
CA SER A 64 -3.21 1.16 25.38
C SER A 64 -3.86 -0.01 26.10
N GLN A 65 -3.07 -0.88 26.75
CA GLN A 65 -3.62 -1.96 27.58
C GLN A 65 -4.29 -1.44 28.86
N GLU A 66 -4.00 -0.20 29.28
CA GLU A 66 -4.72 0.42 30.39
C GLU A 66 -6.19 0.68 30.03
N GLN A 67 -6.45 1.09 28.77
CA GLN A 67 -7.79 1.37 28.27
C GLN A 67 -8.46 0.14 27.67
N PHE A 68 -7.67 -0.74 27.04
CA PHE A 68 -8.11 -1.99 26.45
C PHE A 68 -7.43 -3.17 27.17
N PRO A 69 -7.90 -3.51 28.39
CA PRO A 69 -7.25 -4.55 29.21
C PRO A 69 -7.35 -5.94 28.59
N ASN A 70 -8.29 -6.15 27.66
CA ASN A 70 -8.44 -7.39 26.90
C ASN A 70 -8.14 -7.16 25.42
N MET A 71 -7.38 -8.09 24.84
CA MET A 71 -7.13 -8.21 23.40
C MET A 71 -8.43 -8.24 22.59
N ASP A 72 -9.43 -9.03 23.01
CA ASP A 72 -10.69 -9.17 22.27
C ASP A 72 -11.45 -7.85 22.17
N LEU A 73 -11.36 -7.04 23.23
CA LEU A 73 -11.97 -5.71 23.27
C LEU A 73 -11.26 -4.75 22.31
N ALA A 74 -9.92 -4.77 22.29
CA ALA A 74 -9.13 -3.99 21.34
C ALA A 74 -9.42 -4.39 19.89
N LEU A 75 -9.47 -5.70 19.61
CA LEU A 75 -9.71 -6.23 18.27
C LEU A 75 -11.13 -5.92 17.77
N THR A 76 -12.15 -6.12 18.61
CA THR A 76 -13.54 -5.80 18.24
C THR A 76 -13.70 -4.32 17.93
N PHE A 77 -13.09 -3.45 18.76
CA PHE A 77 -13.10 -2.01 18.52
C PHE A 77 -12.35 -1.65 17.22
N HIS A 78 -11.17 -2.24 17.00
CA HIS A 78 -10.38 -2.02 15.79
C HIS A 78 -11.14 -2.38 14.53
N ILE A 79 -11.73 -3.58 14.48
CA ILE A 79 -12.55 -4.04 13.34
C ILE A 79 -13.70 -3.05 13.12
N GLY A 80 -14.43 -2.69 14.18
CA GLY A 80 -15.52 -1.73 14.10
C GLY A 80 -15.08 -0.35 13.57
N LEU A 81 -13.87 0.09 13.91
CA LEU A 81 -13.28 1.33 13.41
C LEU A 81 -12.86 1.20 11.93
N MET A 82 -12.23 0.09 11.55
CA MET A 82 -11.83 -0.18 10.16
C MET A 82 -13.02 -0.28 9.20
N LEU A 83 -14.17 -0.78 9.68
CA LEU A 83 -15.40 -0.78 8.89
C LEU A 83 -15.92 0.64 8.62
N ARG A 84 -15.65 1.61 9.51
CA ARG A 84 -16.18 2.98 9.47
C ARG A 84 -15.29 3.99 8.75
N ILE A 85 -13.99 3.72 8.62
CA ILE A 85 -13.09 4.57 7.84
C ILE A 85 -13.52 4.49 6.36
N PRO A 86 -13.77 5.63 5.69
CA PRO A 86 -14.03 5.64 4.26
C PRO A 86 -12.90 4.93 3.54
N ARG A 87 -13.21 3.81 2.88
CA ARG A 87 -12.24 3.07 2.08
C ARG A 87 -11.70 4.03 1.01
N THR A 88 -10.38 4.18 0.92
CA THR A 88 -9.73 4.93 -0.17
C THR A 88 -10.20 4.38 -1.53
N GLU A 89 -10.19 5.17 -2.62
CA GLU A 89 -10.54 4.71 -3.98
C GLU A 89 -9.89 3.36 -4.35
N LYS A 90 -8.61 3.13 -3.97
CA LYS A 90 -7.91 1.84 -4.16
C LYS A 90 -8.47 0.65 -3.37
N GLN A 91 -9.14 0.88 -2.25
CA GLN A 91 -9.86 -0.16 -1.50
C GLN A 91 -11.28 -0.36 -2.04
N GLN A 92 -11.88 0.68 -2.62
CA GLN A 92 -13.12 0.57 -3.40
C GLN A 92 -12.89 -0.16 -4.73
N GLU A 93 -11.69 -0.09 -5.32
CA GLU A 93 -11.32 -0.86 -6.53
C GLU A 93 -11.41 -2.38 -6.32
N GLY A 94 -11.12 -2.88 -5.10
CA GLY A 94 -11.30 -4.28 -4.73
C GLY A 94 -12.76 -4.69 -4.53
N ASP A 95 -13.63 -3.70 -4.27
CA ASP A 95 -15.07 -3.81 -4.12
C ASP A 95 -15.83 -3.34 -5.37
N LEU A 96 -15.16 -3.17 -6.52
CA LEU A 96 -15.83 -2.99 -7.80
C LEU A 96 -16.63 -4.27 -8.08
N ARG A 97 -17.83 -4.34 -7.49
CA ARG A 97 -18.91 -5.23 -7.86
C ARG A 97 -19.10 -4.99 -9.33
N LEU A 98 -18.65 -5.98 -10.07
CA LEU A 98 -18.86 -6.08 -11.49
C LEU A 98 -20.36 -5.98 -11.68
N LEU A 99 -20.85 -4.88 -12.23
CA LEU A 99 -22.28 -4.58 -12.33
C LEU A 99 -23.17 -5.79 -12.70
N PRO A 100 -22.80 -6.66 -13.66
CA PRO A 100 -23.63 -7.83 -13.96
C PRO A 100 -23.65 -8.91 -12.84
N PHE A 101 -22.60 -9.05 -12.03
CA PHE A 101 -22.46 -10.09 -11.00
C PHE A 101 -22.83 -9.64 -9.58
N GLY A 102 -23.23 -8.38 -9.37
CA GLY A 102 -23.68 -7.88 -8.06
C GLY A 102 -24.67 -8.84 -7.35
N PRO A 103 -25.76 -9.27 -8.01
CA PRO A 103 -26.72 -10.21 -7.44
C PRO A 103 -26.11 -11.58 -7.06
N VAL A 104 -25.07 -12.03 -7.78
CA VAL A 104 -24.38 -13.30 -7.50
C VAL A 104 -23.61 -13.20 -6.18
N PHE A 105 -22.89 -12.10 -5.97
CA PHE A 105 -22.14 -11.87 -4.74
C PHE A 105 -23.05 -11.65 -3.54
N GLU A 106 -24.15 -10.92 -3.69
CA GLU A 106 -25.15 -10.71 -2.63
C GLU A 106 -25.76 -12.05 -2.17
N ARG A 107 -26.21 -12.88 -3.12
CA ARG A 107 -26.71 -14.22 -2.77
C ARG A 107 -25.64 -15.13 -2.17
N MET A 108 -24.37 -14.95 -2.55
CA MET A 108 -23.28 -15.70 -1.97
C MET A 108 -23.05 -15.30 -0.50
N GLU A 109 -23.13 -14.01 -0.18
CA GLU A 109 -23.07 -13.50 1.20
C GLU A 109 -24.25 -13.99 2.04
N GLU A 110 -25.46 -14.02 1.48
CA GLU A 110 -26.62 -14.63 2.12
C GLU A 110 -26.42 -16.12 2.41
N ALA A 111 -25.79 -16.86 1.49
CA ALA A 111 -25.45 -18.27 1.70
C ALA A 111 -24.44 -18.44 2.85
N GLY A 112 -23.43 -17.56 2.96
CA GLY A 112 -22.47 -17.57 4.07
C GLY A 112 -23.10 -17.24 5.42
N THR A 113 -24.02 -16.28 5.43
CA THR A 113 -24.83 -15.98 6.62
C THR A 113 -25.65 -17.20 7.04
N ALA A 114 -26.26 -17.91 6.08
CA ALA A 114 -27.02 -19.12 6.35
C ALA A 114 -26.16 -20.26 6.92
N VAL A 115 -24.91 -20.43 6.47
CA VAL A 115 -23.96 -21.40 7.06
C VAL A 115 -23.71 -21.10 8.53
N THR A 116 -23.48 -19.82 8.87
CA THR A 116 -23.18 -19.37 10.23
C THR A 116 -24.36 -19.61 11.18
N GLN A 117 -25.60 -19.51 10.68
CA GLN A 117 -26.83 -19.68 11.45
C GLN A 117 -27.35 -21.12 11.46
N ALA A 118 -26.74 -22.05 10.71
CA ALA A 118 -27.26 -23.41 10.54
C ALA A 118 -26.96 -24.29 11.76
N HIS A 119 -28.01 -24.87 12.36
CA HIS A 119 -27.86 -25.71 13.56
C HIS A 119 -28.52 -27.10 13.43
N LYS A 120 -29.35 -27.33 12.41
CA LYS A 120 -30.05 -28.60 12.17
C LYS A 120 -30.03 -28.98 10.69
N LEU A 121 -30.39 -30.24 10.42
CA LEU A 121 -30.39 -30.82 9.08
C LEU A 121 -31.14 -29.98 8.03
N SER A 122 -32.30 -29.42 8.39
CA SER A 122 -33.07 -28.56 7.48
C SER A 122 -32.32 -27.29 7.07
N ASP A 123 -31.46 -26.77 7.96
CA ASP A 123 -30.69 -25.56 7.72
C ASP A 123 -29.51 -25.87 6.79
N TYR A 124 -28.84 -27.01 7.00
CA TYR A 124 -27.79 -27.48 6.09
C TYR A 124 -28.33 -27.73 4.67
N GLN A 125 -29.53 -28.33 4.56
CA GLN A 125 -30.23 -28.49 3.29
C GLN A 125 -30.53 -27.12 2.64
N ALA A 126 -30.97 -26.14 3.44
CA ALA A 126 -31.23 -24.78 2.96
C ALA A 126 -29.97 -24.08 2.43
N VAL A 127 -28.82 -24.27 3.07
CA VAL A 127 -27.51 -23.81 2.54
C VAL A 127 -27.24 -24.43 1.17
N GLY A 128 -27.52 -25.72 1.00
CA GLY A 128 -27.42 -26.39 -0.31
C GLY A 128 -28.31 -25.74 -1.38
N VAL A 129 -29.54 -25.34 -1.02
CA VAL A 129 -30.47 -24.67 -1.96
C VAL A 129 -29.90 -23.32 -2.37
N ARG A 130 -29.46 -22.51 -1.41
CA ARG A 130 -28.86 -21.20 -1.66
C ARG A 130 -27.62 -21.31 -2.55
N CYS A 131 -26.71 -22.24 -2.27
CA CYS A 131 -25.53 -22.47 -3.11
C CYS A 131 -25.90 -22.79 -4.56
N ARG A 132 -26.93 -23.63 -4.76
CA ARG A 132 -27.42 -23.98 -6.10
C ARG A 132 -28.03 -22.78 -6.82
N GLU A 133 -28.79 -21.95 -6.10
CA GLU A 133 -29.39 -20.72 -6.64
C GLU A 133 -28.32 -19.70 -7.04
N VAL A 134 -27.24 -19.57 -6.27
CA VAL A 134 -26.11 -18.70 -6.63
C VAL A 134 -25.44 -19.19 -7.92
N LEU A 135 -25.23 -20.49 -8.07
CA LEU A 135 -24.67 -21.07 -9.30
C LEU A 135 -25.57 -20.84 -10.52
N LEU A 136 -26.89 -20.90 -10.36
CA LEU A 136 -27.82 -20.56 -11.42
C LEU A 136 -27.79 -19.06 -11.76
N GLU A 137 -27.69 -18.20 -10.75
CA GLU A 137 -27.58 -16.75 -10.94
C GLU A 137 -26.30 -16.41 -11.72
N LEU A 138 -25.17 -17.03 -11.37
CA LEU A 138 -23.90 -16.89 -12.11
C LEU A 138 -24.08 -17.20 -13.61
N ILE A 139 -24.76 -18.31 -13.92
CA ILE A 139 -25.01 -18.72 -15.30
C ILE A 139 -26.02 -17.79 -15.98
N ALA A 140 -27.05 -17.32 -15.28
CA ALA A 140 -28.03 -16.38 -15.83
C ALA A 140 -27.35 -15.05 -16.20
N VAL A 141 -26.50 -14.53 -15.31
CA VAL A 141 -25.68 -13.34 -15.57
C VAL A 141 -24.78 -13.56 -16.79
N ALA A 142 -24.10 -14.70 -16.87
CA ALA A 142 -23.26 -15.02 -18.02
C ALA A 142 -24.07 -15.12 -19.34
N GLN A 143 -25.25 -15.74 -19.30
CA GLN A 143 -26.17 -15.85 -20.44
C GLN A 143 -26.60 -14.48 -20.96
N ASP A 144 -26.86 -13.53 -20.07
CA ASP A 144 -27.36 -12.20 -20.44
C ASP A 144 -26.22 -11.24 -20.82
N ALA A 145 -25.00 -11.51 -20.36
CA ALA A 145 -23.85 -10.65 -20.61
C ALA A 145 -23.20 -10.86 -21.99
N ALA A 146 -23.33 -12.05 -22.61
CA ALA A 146 -22.68 -12.35 -23.89
C ALA A 146 -23.52 -13.26 -24.81
N VAL A 147 -23.22 -13.22 -26.12
CA VAL A 147 -23.78 -14.15 -27.10
C VAL A 147 -22.85 -15.34 -27.25
N TRP A 148 -23.28 -16.49 -26.75
CA TRP A 148 -22.50 -17.72 -26.74
C TRP A 148 -22.63 -18.51 -28.05
N LYS A 149 -21.53 -19.08 -28.54
CA LYS A 149 -21.52 -19.90 -29.76
C LYS A 149 -22.25 -21.24 -29.55
N THR A 150 -23.55 -21.28 -29.86
CA THR A 150 -24.36 -22.51 -29.85
C THR A 150 -25.45 -22.48 -30.92
N ASP A 151 -25.61 -23.56 -31.68
CA ASP A 151 -26.65 -23.69 -32.72
C ASP A 151 -28.03 -23.99 -32.12
N ALA A 152 -28.08 -24.52 -30.90
CA ALA A 152 -29.31 -24.86 -30.19
C ALA A 152 -29.12 -24.61 -28.67
N PRO A 153 -29.55 -23.46 -28.13
CA PRO A 153 -29.36 -23.14 -26.73
C PRO A 153 -30.18 -24.08 -25.83
N PRO A 154 -29.59 -24.66 -24.78
CA PRO A 154 -30.32 -25.49 -23.82
C PRO A 154 -31.27 -24.65 -22.96
N GLN A 155 -32.16 -25.31 -22.20
CA GLN A 155 -33.03 -24.61 -21.22
C GLN A 155 -32.17 -23.73 -20.29
N ARG A 156 -32.61 -22.50 -20.01
CA ARG A 156 -31.83 -21.53 -19.21
C ARG A 156 -31.38 -22.07 -17.85
N ALA A 157 -32.23 -22.86 -17.19
CA ALA A 157 -31.92 -23.48 -15.90
C ALA A 157 -30.99 -24.72 -15.97
N ASN A 158 -30.57 -25.15 -17.18
CA ASN A 158 -29.69 -26.29 -17.34
C ASN A 158 -28.23 -25.90 -17.09
N PHE A 159 -27.87 -25.81 -15.82
CA PHE A 159 -26.55 -25.38 -15.36
C PHE A 159 -25.40 -26.13 -16.05
N ARG A 160 -25.46 -27.46 -16.16
CA ARG A 160 -24.38 -28.28 -16.72
C ARG A 160 -24.16 -28.01 -18.20
N ALA A 161 -25.25 -27.96 -18.98
CA ALA A 161 -25.15 -27.69 -20.41
C ALA A 161 -24.64 -26.27 -20.69
N TRP A 162 -25.06 -25.29 -19.89
CA TRP A 162 -24.54 -23.92 -20.00
C TRP A 162 -23.09 -23.79 -19.55
N THR A 163 -22.69 -24.50 -18.49
CA THR A 163 -21.29 -24.56 -18.04
C THR A 163 -20.38 -25.09 -19.16
N GLU A 164 -20.81 -26.15 -19.85
CA GLU A 164 -20.12 -26.69 -21.02
C GLU A 164 -19.92 -25.62 -22.11
N ILE A 165 -21.01 -24.96 -22.52
CA ILE A 165 -21.01 -23.95 -23.59
C ILE A 165 -20.11 -22.76 -23.21
N ILE A 166 -20.35 -22.17 -22.05
CA ILE A 166 -19.65 -20.97 -21.57
C ILE A 166 -18.15 -21.26 -21.43
N CYS A 167 -17.77 -22.37 -20.78
CA CYS A 167 -16.36 -22.69 -20.59
C CYS A 167 -15.63 -23.02 -21.91
N ASN A 168 -16.32 -23.61 -22.89
CA ASN A 168 -15.74 -23.87 -24.21
C ASN A 168 -15.52 -22.58 -25.01
N ASP A 169 -16.43 -21.62 -24.90
CA ASP A 169 -16.33 -20.35 -25.64
C ASP A 169 -15.35 -19.37 -24.99
N LEU A 170 -15.31 -19.29 -23.65
CA LEU A 170 -14.36 -18.45 -22.89
C LEU A 170 -12.89 -18.86 -23.07
N LEU A 171 -12.67 -20.16 -23.27
CA LEU A 171 -11.35 -20.77 -23.35
C LEU A 171 -11.27 -21.63 -24.62
N PRO A 172 -11.25 -21.00 -25.81
CA PRO A 172 -11.13 -21.72 -27.06
C PRO A 172 -9.72 -22.35 -27.17
N SER A 173 -9.55 -23.27 -28.12
CA SER A 173 -8.30 -24.00 -28.41
C SER A 173 -7.93 -25.13 -27.45
N ASP A 174 -7.04 -26.01 -27.93
CA ASP A 174 -6.46 -27.15 -27.20
C ASP A 174 -5.42 -26.71 -26.17
N THR A 175 -4.76 -25.56 -26.38
CA THR A 175 -3.81 -24.98 -25.41
C THR A 175 -4.47 -24.62 -24.08
N ASN A 176 -5.77 -24.33 -24.09
CA ASN A 176 -6.55 -24.01 -22.90
C ASN A 176 -7.25 -25.22 -22.26
N LYS A 177 -6.97 -26.45 -22.72
CA LYS A 177 -7.64 -27.67 -22.24
C LYS A 177 -7.61 -27.84 -20.73
N GLU A 178 -6.43 -27.65 -20.11
CA GLU A 178 -6.28 -27.82 -18.66
C GLU A 178 -7.02 -26.75 -17.85
N ARG A 179 -6.95 -25.49 -18.29
CA ARG A 179 -7.66 -24.36 -17.66
C ARG A 179 -9.17 -24.56 -17.74
N ARG A 180 -9.66 -25.00 -18.91
CA ARG A 180 -11.07 -25.31 -19.15
C ARG A 180 -11.53 -26.50 -18.31
N GLY A 181 -10.70 -27.54 -18.20
CA GLY A 181 -10.94 -28.70 -17.35
C GLY A 181 -11.06 -28.33 -15.88
N ALA A 182 -10.16 -27.49 -15.36
CA ALA A 182 -10.21 -27.02 -13.98
C ALA A 182 -11.49 -26.23 -13.67
N LEU A 183 -11.86 -25.28 -14.55
CA LEU A 183 -13.07 -24.49 -14.38
C LEU A 183 -14.35 -25.33 -14.43
N LYS A 184 -14.47 -26.24 -15.40
CA LYS A 184 -15.61 -27.17 -15.47
C LYS A 184 -15.65 -28.06 -14.24
N GLY A 185 -14.50 -28.59 -13.82
CA GLY A 185 -14.40 -29.48 -12.67
C GLY A 185 -14.88 -28.82 -11.37
N VAL A 186 -14.50 -27.58 -11.10
CA VAL A 186 -14.97 -26.86 -9.89
C VAL A 186 -16.46 -26.54 -9.95
N LEU A 187 -16.98 -26.06 -11.09
CA LEU A 187 -18.40 -25.74 -11.27
C LEU A 187 -19.29 -26.99 -11.16
N GLU A 188 -18.88 -28.10 -11.79
CA GLU A 188 -19.58 -29.38 -11.70
C GLU A 188 -19.55 -29.97 -10.30
N SER A 189 -18.41 -29.85 -9.60
CA SER A 189 -18.26 -30.30 -8.22
C SER A 189 -19.16 -29.50 -7.28
N ALA A 190 -19.14 -28.16 -7.38
CA ALA A 190 -20.00 -27.28 -6.59
C ALA A 190 -21.49 -27.56 -6.85
N TRP A 191 -21.89 -27.73 -8.11
CA TRP A 191 -23.26 -28.08 -8.49
C TRP A 191 -23.70 -29.44 -7.96
N THR A 192 -22.84 -30.46 -8.11
CA THR A 192 -23.18 -31.82 -7.69
C THR A 192 -23.24 -31.92 -6.17
N PHE A 193 -22.31 -31.27 -5.48
CA PHE A 193 -22.23 -31.29 -4.03
C PHE A 193 -23.38 -30.52 -3.38
N SER A 194 -23.70 -29.31 -3.87
CA SER A 194 -24.86 -28.54 -3.41
C SER A 194 -26.18 -29.30 -3.61
N ASN A 195 -26.38 -29.95 -4.77
CA ASN A 195 -27.57 -30.79 -5.02
C ASN A 195 -27.64 -32.03 -4.12
N TRP A 196 -26.51 -32.63 -3.78
CA TRP A 196 -26.52 -33.71 -2.80
C TRP A 196 -26.93 -33.19 -1.42
N LEU A 197 -26.36 -32.05 -1.01
CA LEU A 197 -26.65 -31.43 0.28
C LEU A 197 -28.14 -31.10 0.45
N THR A 198 -28.81 -30.59 -0.60
CA THR A 198 -30.25 -30.30 -0.56
C THR A 198 -31.13 -31.51 -0.27
N HIS A 199 -30.67 -32.71 -0.57
CA HIS A 199 -31.45 -33.95 -0.42
C HIS A 199 -30.88 -34.91 0.63
N SER A 200 -29.73 -34.58 1.22
CA SER A 200 -29.06 -35.43 2.20
C SER A 200 -29.88 -35.55 3.48
N LYS A 201 -30.00 -36.77 4.00
CA LYS A 201 -30.68 -37.06 5.27
C LYS A 201 -29.72 -37.09 6.47
N SER A 202 -28.43 -36.98 6.21
CA SER A 202 -27.36 -37.15 7.20
C SER A 202 -26.29 -36.04 7.08
N ALA A 203 -26.66 -34.91 6.48
CA ALA A 203 -25.74 -33.78 6.35
C ALA A 203 -25.42 -33.16 7.71
N THR A 204 -24.21 -32.64 7.78
CA THR A 204 -23.61 -31.99 8.94
C THR A 204 -23.23 -30.55 8.60
N TRP A 205 -22.83 -29.79 9.62
CA TRP A 205 -22.33 -28.43 9.42
C TRP A 205 -21.10 -28.37 8.50
N VAL A 206 -20.21 -29.38 8.57
CA VAL A 206 -19.03 -29.48 7.69
C VAL A 206 -19.45 -29.58 6.22
N ASP A 207 -20.56 -30.29 5.94
CA ASP A 207 -21.08 -30.39 4.59
C ASP A 207 -21.64 -29.04 4.10
N ALA A 208 -22.29 -28.27 4.97
CA ALA A 208 -22.79 -26.94 4.64
C ALA A 208 -21.65 -25.94 4.37
N GLU A 209 -20.62 -25.94 5.21
CA GLU A 209 -19.40 -25.14 5.02
C GLU A 209 -18.69 -25.52 3.72
N MET A 210 -18.52 -26.82 3.45
CA MET A 210 -17.87 -27.28 2.22
C MET A 210 -18.66 -26.90 0.96
N ALA A 211 -19.99 -26.99 0.98
CA ALA A 211 -20.83 -26.54 -0.13
C ALA A 211 -20.69 -25.04 -0.40
N HIS A 212 -20.63 -24.24 0.66
CA HIS A 212 -20.39 -22.80 0.56
C HIS A 212 -19.00 -22.50 -0.02
N SER A 213 -17.92 -23.08 0.55
CA SER A 213 -16.55 -22.84 0.07
C SER A 213 -16.34 -23.29 -1.38
N LEU A 214 -16.88 -24.44 -1.78
CA LEU A 214 -16.82 -24.91 -3.17
C LEU A 214 -17.54 -23.95 -4.12
N THR A 215 -18.73 -23.49 -3.76
CA THR A 215 -19.50 -22.51 -4.54
C THR A 215 -18.77 -21.19 -4.66
N GLN A 216 -18.20 -20.67 -3.56
CA GLN A 216 -17.43 -19.42 -3.54
C GLN A 216 -16.22 -19.50 -4.48
N HIS A 217 -15.49 -20.62 -4.43
CA HIS A 217 -14.33 -20.83 -5.29
C HIS A 217 -14.73 -20.92 -6.77
N ALA A 218 -15.82 -21.62 -7.07
CA ALA A 218 -16.35 -21.74 -8.43
C ALA A 218 -16.76 -20.38 -9.01
N ILE A 219 -17.46 -19.55 -8.22
CA ILE A 219 -17.84 -18.18 -8.61
C ILE A 219 -16.61 -17.34 -8.87
N GLY A 220 -15.65 -17.31 -7.94
CA GLY A 220 -14.43 -16.52 -8.09
C GLY A 220 -13.67 -16.85 -9.38
N MET A 221 -13.48 -18.13 -9.68
CA MET A 221 -12.81 -18.57 -10.92
C MET A 221 -13.59 -18.22 -12.18
N ALA A 222 -14.91 -18.44 -12.18
CA ALA A 222 -15.76 -18.20 -13.35
C ALA A 222 -15.87 -16.70 -13.65
N THR A 223 -16.12 -15.88 -12.62
CA THR A 223 -16.31 -14.44 -12.75
C THR A 223 -15.09 -13.77 -13.37
N SER A 224 -13.87 -14.06 -12.90
CA SER A 224 -12.65 -13.47 -13.49
C SER A 224 -12.51 -13.75 -14.99
N LEU A 225 -12.91 -14.94 -15.45
CA LEU A 225 -12.82 -15.32 -16.87
C LEU A 225 -13.95 -14.74 -17.70
N ILE A 226 -15.18 -14.75 -17.18
CA ILE A 226 -16.32 -14.14 -17.87
C ILE A 226 -16.09 -12.64 -18.03
N LEU A 227 -15.58 -11.97 -17.00
CA LEU A 227 -15.20 -10.56 -17.10
C LEU A 227 -14.16 -10.29 -18.16
N ARG A 228 -13.12 -11.11 -18.26
CA ARG A 228 -12.07 -10.92 -19.26
C ARG A 228 -12.68 -10.91 -20.67
N GLU A 229 -13.61 -11.83 -20.93
CA GLU A 229 -14.33 -11.91 -22.20
C GLU A 229 -15.27 -10.72 -22.40
N LEU A 230 -16.07 -10.37 -21.38
CA LEU A 230 -16.95 -9.19 -21.44
C LEU A 230 -16.17 -7.92 -21.70
N ARG A 231 -14.97 -7.80 -21.11
CA ARG A 231 -14.03 -6.70 -21.28
C ARG A 231 -13.32 -6.70 -22.64
N GLY A 232 -13.48 -7.77 -23.44
CA GLY A 232 -12.84 -7.93 -24.74
C GLY A 232 -11.31 -7.86 -24.67
N VAL A 233 -10.72 -8.29 -23.55
CA VAL A 233 -9.27 -8.22 -23.34
C VAL A 233 -8.60 -9.34 -24.15
N PRO A 234 -7.76 -9.01 -25.14
CA PRO A 234 -7.07 -10.03 -25.92
C PRO A 234 -6.01 -10.76 -25.06
N GLU A 235 -5.63 -11.98 -25.44
CA GLU A 235 -4.60 -12.73 -24.70
C GLU A 235 -3.21 -12.05 -24.75
N GLU A 236 -2.94 -11.36 -25.85
CA GLU A 236 -1.74 -10.56 -26.08
C GLU A 236 -2.13 -9.23 -26.73
N CYS A 237 -1.30 -8.21 -26.54
CA CYS A 237 -1.50 -6.92 -27.16
C CYS A 237 -1.56 -7.07 -28.69
N PRO A 238 -2.65 -6.65 -29.36
CA PRO A 238 -2.79 -6.79 -30.81
C PRO A 238 -1.74 -6.00 -31.59
N ASN A 239 -1.12 -5.00 -30.96
CA ASN A 239 -0.13 -4.12 -31.58
C ASN A 239 1.31 -4.65 -31.45
N CYS A 240 1.68 -5.25 -30.30
CA CYS A 240 3.07 -5.63 -30.03
C CYS A 240 3.27 -7.09 -29.60
N GLY A 241 2.21 -7.88 -29.44
CA GLY A 241 2.27 -9.25 -28.96
C GLY A 241 2.64 -9.40 -27.48
N SER A 242 2.76 -8.29 -26.72
CA SER A 242 3.07 -8.36 -25.29
C SER A 242 1.88 -8.91 -24.48
N PRO A 243 2.10 -9.81 -23.51
CA PRO A 243 1.08 -10.23 -22.57
C PRO A 243 0.79 -9.19 -21.47
N HIS A 244 1.54 -8.07 -21.40
CA HIS A 244 1.39 -7.03 -20.37
C HIS A 244 0.22 -6.08 -20.69
N LEU A 245 -0.99 -6.56 -20.44
CA LEU A 245 -2.23 -5.78 -20.52
C LEU A 245 -2.74 -5.48 -19.10
N GLU A 246 -2.93 -4.20 -18.80
CA GLU A 246 -3.42 -3.69 -17.51
C GLU A 246 -4.74 -2.94 -17.70
N PRO A 247 -5.67 -2.99 -16.72
CA PRO A 247 -6.89 -2.19 -16.78
C PRO A 247 -6.57 -0.70 -16.60
N GLU A 248 -7.20 0.15 -17.40
CA GLU A 248 -7.18 1.61 -17.28
C GLU A 248 -8.61 2.11 -17.07
N HIS A 249 -8.84 2.83 -15.97
CA HIS A 249 -10.14 3.41 -15.61
C HIS A 249 -10.25 4.87 -16.04
N GLY A 250 -11.47 5.29 -16.31
CA GLY A 250 -11.79 6.69 -16.54
C GLY A 250 -13.29 6.96 -16.45
N GLU A 251 -13.63 8.20 -16.15
CA GLU A 251 -15.02 8.66 -16.17
C GLU A 251 -15.37 9.27 -17.53
N ASN A 252 -16.56 8.96 -18.02
CA ASN A 252 -17.07 9.61 -19.20
C ASN A 252 -17.75 10.93 -18.81
N THR A 253 -17.26 12.06 -19.35
CA THR A 253 -17.85 13.38 -19.11
C THR A 253 -19.32 13.49 -19.55
N ALA A 254 -19.78 12.60 -20.44
CA ALA A 254 -21.18 12.53 -20.88
C ALA A 254 -22.11 11.71 -19.96
N SER A 255 -21.56 10.94 -19.02
CA SER A 255 -22.33 10.15 -18.04
C SER A 255 -21.62 10.19 -16.68
N PRO A 256 -21.74 11.31 -15.95
CA PRO A 256 -21.20 11.44 -14.60
C PRO A 256 -21.78 10.32 -13.71
N GLY A 257 -20.93 9.68 -12.90
CA GLY A 257 -21.38 8.59 -12.02
C GLY A 257 -21.08 7.18 -12.54
N VAL A 258 -20.71 7.03 -13.82
CA VAL A 258 -20.40 5.72 -14.41
C VAL A 258 -18.89 5.60 -14.66
N VAL A 259 -18.23 4.67 -13.98
CA VAL A 259 -16.81 4.37 -14.21
C VAL A 259 -16.68 3.45 -15.42
N TRP A 260 -15.76 3.76 -16.32
CA TRP A 260 -15.45 2.95 -17.49
C TRP A 260 -14.06 2.33 -17.35
N GLU A 261 -13.89 1.08 -17.80
CA GLU A 261 -12.61 0.38 -17.85
C GLU A 261 -12.28 -0.03 -19.28
N ARG A 262 -11.00 0.11 -19.67
CA ARG A 262 -10.46 -0.45 -20.92
C ARG A 262 -9.11 -1.14 -20.65
N PRO A 263 -8.76 -2.19 -21.41
CA PRO A 263 -7.42 -2.76 -21.33
C PRO A 263 -6.39 -1.83 -22.00
N ARG A 264 -5.23 -1.65 -21.38
CA ARG A 264 -4.09 -0.88 -21.90
C ARG A 264 -2.83 -1.74 -21.89
N CYS A 265 -2.06 -1.72 -22.96
CA CYS A 265 -0.75 -2.36 -22.99
C CYS A 265 0.29 -1.48 -22.31
N ALA A 266 0.95 -2.00 -21.28
CA ALA A 266 2.00 -1.28 -20.55
C ALA A 266 3.22 -0.97 -21.45
N ASP A 267 3.53 -1.87 -22.40
CA ASP A 267 4.75 -1.76 -23.21
C ASP A 267 4.60 -0.83 -24.43
N CYS A 268 3.43 -0.79 -25.08
CA CYS A 268 3.22 0.01 -26.29
C CYS A 268 2.07 1.02 -26.22
N GLY A 269 1.33 1.06 -25.12
CA GLY A 269 0.22 2.00 -24.91
C GLY A 269 -1.05 1.71 -25.71
N TRP A 270 -1.14 0.56 -26.40
CA TRP A 270 -2.39 0.14 -27.06
C TRP A 270 -3.55 0.18 -26.06
N SER A 271 -4.68 0.74 -26.45
CA SER A 271 -5.87 0.84 -25.60
C SER A 271 -7.05 0.17 -26.28
N GLY A 272 -7.73 -0.71 -25.57
CA GLY A 272 -8.94 -1.39 -26.03
C GLY A 272 -10.21 -0.57 -25.85
N ARG A 273 -11.34 -1.22 -26.11
CA ARG A 273 -12.66 -0.60 -25.99
C ARG A 273 -13.01 -0.36 -24.52
N PRO A 274 -13.47 0.84 -24.13
CA PRO A 274 -13.98 1.09 -22.78
C PRO A 274 -15.36 0.48 -22.59
N ILE A 275 -15.58 -0.09 -21.42
CA ILE A 275 -16.83 -0.75 -21.01
C ILE A 275 -17.24 -0.18 -19.65
N PRO A 276 -18.54 0.09 -19.42
CA PRO A 276 -18.99 0.61 -18.13
C PRO A 276 -18.87 -0.51 -17.09
N ILE A 277 -18.21 -0.21 -15.97
CA ILE A 277 -17.94 -1.17 -14.89
C ILE A 277 -18.66 -0.85 -13.58
N PHE A 278 -19.12 0.38 -13.39
CA PHE A 278 -19.72 0.84 -12.13
C PHE A 278 -20.80 1.90 -12.38
N ASP A 279 -21.88 1.85 -11.63
CA ASP A 279 -22.91 2.89 -11.53
C ASP A 279 -22.99 3.30 -10.05
N LEU A 280 -22.64 4.55 -9.77
CA LEU A 280 -22.61 5.11 -8.41
C LEU A 280 -23.99 5.11 -7.73
N GLU A 281 -25.10 5.03 -8.48
CA GLU A 281 -26.46 5.05 -7.91
C GLU A 281 -26.90 3.72 -7.28
N ASP A 282 -26.40 2.57 -7.76
CA ASP A 282 -26.83 1.22 -7.32
C ASP A 282 -25.92 0.58 -6.25
N ALA A 283 -24.82 1.26 -5.88
CA ALA A 283 -23.91 0.76 -4.85
C ALA A 283 -24.55 0.89 -3.46
N GLN A 284 -25.00 -0.23 -2.87
CA GLN A 284 -25.36 -0.23 -1.45
C GLN A 284 -24.10 -0.10 -0.60
N PRO A 285 -23.93 1.01 0.16
CA PRO A 285 -22.79 1.12 1.05
C PRO A 285 -22.93 0.09 2.18
N ILE A 286 -21.83 -0.59 2.52
CA ILE A 286 -21.74 -1.51 3.68
C ILE A 286 -22.18 -0.81 4.98
N ILE A 287 -22.09 0.53 5.02
CA ILE A 287 -22.60 1.38 6.09
C ILE A 287 -23.43 2.51 5.50
N THR A 288 -24.75 2.47 5.72
CA THR A 288 -25.64 3.62 5.48
C THR A 288 -25.55 4.58 6.66
N ARG A 289 -25.35 5.88 6.41
CA ARG A 289 -25.30 6.94 7.44
C ARG A 289 -26.53 7.83 7.30
N GLU A 290 -27.27 8.03 8.38
CA GLU A 290 -28.30 9.07 8.47
C GLU A 290 -27.81 10.16 9.44
N GLY A 291 -27.55 11.38 8.95
CA GLY A 291 -27.04 12.50 9.73
C GLY A 291 -26.62 13.70 8.85
N GLU A 292 -26.34 14.85 9.45
CA GLU A 292 -25.80 16.02 8.73
C GLU A 292 -24.38 15.71 8.23
N GLU A 293 -24.11 15.96 6.95
CA GLU A 293 -22.76 15.86 6.39
C GLU A 293 -21.89 16.99 6.95
N THR A 294 -20.88 16.62 7.73
CA THR A 294 -19.82 17.52 8.18
C THR A 294 -18.54 17.20 7.41
N ASP A 295 -17.85 18.22 6.88
CA ASP A 295 -16.54 18.10 6.22
C ASP A 295 -15.39 17.68 7.17
N GLU A 296 -15.70 17.21 8.38
CA GLU A 296 -14.72 16.71 9.33
C GLU A 296 -14.17 15.35 8.86
N CYS A 297 -12.87 15.30 8.60
CA CYS A 297 -12.17 14.08 8.20
C CYS A 297 -12.33 13.01 9.29
N SER A 298 -13.00 11.91 8.95
CA SER A 298 -13.23 10.76 9.85
C SER A 298 -11.98 9.88 10.04
N ILE A 299 -10.90 10.18 9.30
CA ILE A 299 -9.61 9.49 9.44
C ILE A 299 -8.89 10.08 10.65
N MET A 300 -8.62 9.22 11.63
CA MET A 300 -7.83 9.59 12.79
C MET A 300 -6.39 9.93 12.36
N THR A 301 -6.03 11.21 12.38
CA THR A 301 -4.68 11.69 12.06
C THR A 301 -3.74 11.68 13.28
N VAL A 302 -4.30 11.49 14.48
CA VAL A 302 -3.57 11.43 15.76
C VAL A 302 -3.90 10.09 16.43
N PRO A 303 -2.90 9.33 16.92
CA PRO A 303 -3.14 8.04 17.56
C PRO A 303 -4.02 8.16 18.81
N LEU A 304 -4.90 7.17 19.03
CA LEU A 304 -5.73 6.99 20.24
C LEU A 304 -4.86 6.65 21.46
N ARG A 305 -4.05 7.61 21.91
CA ARG A 305 -3.30 7.51 23.17
C ARG A 305 -4.16 7.87 24.38
N ALA A 306 -5.22 8.66 24.17
CA ALA A 306 -6.18 9.06 25.20
C ALA A 306 -7.60 9.16 24.62
N ILE A 307 -8.56 8.45 25.22
CA ILE A 307 -10.00 8.69 25.01
C ILE A 307 -10.47 9.64 26.11
N LEU A 308 -10.94 10.83 25.72
CA LEU A 308 -11.56 11.78 26.64
C LEU A 308 -12.89 11.21 27.12
N LYS A 309 -13.10 11.15 28.45
CA LYS A 309 -14.39 10.82 29.03
C LYS A 309 -15.32 12.03 28.91
N PRO A 310 -16.66 11.82 28.88
CA PRO A 310 -17.60 12.94 28.98
C PRO A 310 -17.30 13.76 30.25
N GLY A 311 -16.85 15.01 30.07
CA GLY A 311 -16.45 15.92 31.16
C GLY A 311 -14.96 16.28 31.21
N ASP A 312 -14.10 15.63 30.44
CA ASP A 312 -12.70 16.05 30.29
C ASP A 312 -12.60 17.34 29.45
N GLN A 313 -11.56 18.16 29.69
CA GLN A 313 -11.32 19.37 28.90
C GLN A 313 -11.11 18.98 27.43
N THR A 314 -11.88 19.61 26.54
CA THR A 314 -11.71 19.49 25.10
C THR A 314 -10.29 19.89 24.72
N ILE A 315 -9.56 18.97 24.10
CA ILE A 315 -8.30 19.31 23.42
C ILE A 315 -8.68 20.28 22.31
N GLU A 316 -8.16 21.52 22.35
CA GLU A 316 -8.40 22.46 21.26
C GLU A 316 -7.92 21.84 19.95
N PRO A 317 -8.76 21.78 18.90
CA PRO A 317 -8.35 21.27 17.60
C PRO A 317 -7.12 22.05 17.12
N LEU A 318 -6.12 21.34 16.61
CA LEU A 318 -5.04 21.97 15.86
C LEU A 318 -5.68 22.76 14.72
N LYS A 319 -5.63 24.10 14.79
CA LYS A 319 -6.40 25.00 13.92
C LYS A 319 -6.07 24.89 12.42
N ASN A 320 -5.05 24.13 12.05
CA ASN A 320 -4.67 23.86 10.66
C ASN A 320 -4.26 22.38 10.52
N THR A 321 -5.23 21.47 10.41
CA THR A 321 -4.95 20.13 9.86
C THR A 321 -4.86 20.26 8.35
N GLU A 322 -3.64 20.36 7.83
CA GLU A 322 -3.39 20.12 6.41
C GLU A 322 -3.73 18.65 6.11
N THR A 323 -4.75 18.46 5.27
CA THR A 323 -5.16 17.14 4.75
C THR A 323 -4.11 16.64 3.77
N GLY A 324 -3.09 15.96 4.29
CA GLY A 324 -2.06 15.27 3.53
C GLY A 324 -1.41 14.17 4.36
N PRO A 325 -0.71 13.21 3.74
CA PRO A 325 0.12 12.27 4.50
C PRO A 325 1.06 13.08 5.41
N PRO A 326 1.26 12.68 6.68
CA PRO A 326 2.04 13.47 7.63
C PRO A 326 3.44 13.72 7.06
N GLU A 327 3.75 15.00 6.83
CA GLU A 327 5.02 15.39 6.23
C GLU A 327 6.17 14.85 7.08
N HIS A 328 7.20 14.30 6.43
CA HIS A 328 8.37 13.79 7.13
C HIS A 328 9.02 14.93 7.92
N VAL A 329 8.94 14.87 9.25
CA VAL A 329 9.60 15.83 10.16
C VAL A 329 11.11 15.57 10.32
N VAL A 330 11.67 14.61 9.57
CA VAL A 330 13.09 14.22 9.63
C VAL A 330 13.68 14.10 8.24
N TYR A 331 14.82 14.77 8.06
CA TYR A 331 15.63 14.83 6.85
C TYR A 331 16.97 14.14 7.06
N PHE A 332 17.38 13.30 6.10
CA PHE A 332 18.69 12.67 6.06
C PHE A 332 19.62 13.40 5.09
N ALA A 333 20.67 14.01 5.64
CA ALA A 333 21.71 14.70 4.88
C ALA A 333 22.95 13.81 4.75
N TYR A 334 23.45 13.63 3.54
CA TYR A 334 24.68 12.86 3.26
C TYR A 334 25.73 13.65 2.45
N GLY A 335 25.45 14.92 2.17
CA GLY A 335 26.32 15.83 1.40
C GLY A 335 26.58 17.13 2.14
N SER A 336 26.65 18.26 1.44
CA SER A 336 26.97 19.54 2.07
C SER A 336 26.01 19.96 3.18
N ASN A 337 24.75 19.50 3.13
CA ASN A 337 23.74 19.77 4.15
C ASN A 337 24.01 19.04 5.48
N MET A 338 25.03 18.18 5.55
CA MET A 338 25.53 17.67 6.84
C MET A 338 26.09 18.80 7.70
N SER A 339 26.55 19.91 7.10
CA SER A 339 26.99 21.08 7.85
C SER A 339 25.79 21.85 8.40
N THR A 340 25.63 21.89 9.73
CA THR A 340 24.50 22.58 10.36
C THR A 340 24.41 24.06 9.95
N PRO A 341 25.51 24.84 9.93
CA PRO A 341 25.48 26.24 9.49
C PRO A 341 24.89 26.41 8.09
N ARG A 342 25.27 25.52 7.16
CA ARG A 342 24.78 25.56 5.77
C ARG A 342 23.30 25.20 5.69
N LEU A 343 22.86 24.20 6.45
CA LEU A 343 21.45 23.78 6.44
C LEU A 343 20.56 24.87 7.06
N ARG A 344 21.00 25.54 8.13
CA ARG A 344 20.24 26.63 8.79
C ARG A 344 19.95 27.83 7.91
N GLU A 345 20.79 28.12 6.90
CA GLU A 345 20.50 29.18 5.93
C GLU A 345 19.20 28.93 5.14
N ARG A 346 18.83 27.64 4.98
CA ARG A 346 17.66 27.20 4.20
C ARG A 346 16.51 26.77 5.11
N MET A 347 16.85 26.20 6.26
CA MET A 347 15.96 25.57 7.22
C MET A 347 16.36 25.99 8.65
N PRO A 348 16.00 27.21 9.09
CA PRO A 348 16.39 27.76 10.39
C PRO A 348 16.00 26.88 11.58
N SER A 349 14.91 26.12 11.48
CA SER A 349 14.41 25.24 12.55
C SER A 349 15.23 23.96 12.74
N CYS A 350 16.21 23.68 11.87
CA CYS A 350 16.88 22.38 11.87
C CYS A 350 17.63 22.08 13.17
N LYS A 351 17.41 20.87 13.70
CA LYS A 351 18.12 20.34 14.88
C LYS A 351 18.73 18.99 14.55
N PRO A 352 20.04 18.80 14.79
CA PRO A 352 20.67 17.49 14.57
C PRO A 352 20.13 16.47 15.58
N LEU A 353 19.76 15.30 15.07
CA LEU A 353 19.26 14.15 15.84
C LEU A 353 20.35 13.10 16.07
N GLY A 354 21.36 13.04 15.19
CA GLY A 354 22.47 12.08 15.25
C GLY A 354 22.83 11.52 13.89
N ILE A 355 23.80 10.60 13.86
CA ILE A 355 24.22 9.91 12.64
C ILE A 355 23.27 8.77 12.29
N ALA A 356 23.14 8.49 10.99
CA ALA A 356 22.42 7.33 10.49
C ALA A 356 23.07 6.76 9.24
N THR A 357 22.79 5.49 8.99
CA THR A 357 23.33 4.69 7.90
C THR A 357 22.22 4.35 6.92
N LEU A 358 22.42 4.68 5.64
CA LEU A 358 21.56 4.30 4.53
C LEU A 358 22.17 3.06 3.84
N PRO A 359 21.61 1.85 4.05
CA PRO A 359 22.13 0.62 3.45
C PRO A 359 21.81 0.53 1.95
N GLY A 360 22.59 -0.25 1.19
CA GLY A 360 22.37 -0.51 -0.23
C GLY A 360 22.74 0.64 -1.17
N HIS A 361 23.38 1.69 -0.64
CA HIS A 361 23.70 2.90 -1.37
C HIS A 361 25.19 3.22 -1.30
N ALA A 362 25.73 3.86 -2.34
CA ALA A 362 27.11 4.33 -2.39
C ALA A 362 27.16 5.84 -2.61
N LEU A 363 28.02 6.53 -1.84
CA LEU A 363 28.25 7.97 -1.97
C LEU A 363 29.10 8.26 -3.21
N ARG A 364 28.64 9.17 -4.08
CA ARG A 364 29.35 9.60 -5.30
C ARG A 364 29.27 11.12 -5.47
N PHE A 365 30.30 11.74 -6.06
CA PHE A 365 30.36 13.19 -6.30
C PHE A 365 30.11 13.55 -7.77
N HIS A 366 29.11 12.91 -8.38
CA HIS A 366 28.86 12.96 -9.82
C HIS A 366 27.56 13.68 -10.20
N LYS A 367 26.86 14.30 -9.24
CA LYS A 367 25.62 15.03 -9.54
C LYS A 367 25.96 16.38 -10.16
N ARG A 368 25.56 16.60 -11.41
CA ARG A 368 25.77 17.85 -12.15
C ARG A 368 25.03 19.01 -11.48
N SER A 369 25.78 20.03 -11.08
CA SER A 369 25.22 21.30 -10.63
C SER A 369 25.25 22.33 -11.76
N THR A 370 24.43 23.37 -11.61
CA THR A 370 24.39 24.53 -12.53
C THR A 370 25.72 25.29 -12.57
N ASP A 371 26.56 25.10 -11.55
CA ASP A 371 27.90 25.67 -11.49
C ASP A 371 28.97 24.89 -12.29
N GLY A 372 28.61 23.73 -12.85
CA GLY A 372 29.52 22.86 -13.60
C GLY A 372 30.33 21.87 -12.76
N SER A 373 30.17 21.85 -11.43
CA SER A 373 30.80 20.88 -10.54
C SER A 373 29.93 19.68 -10.20
N GLY A 374 30.57 18.62 -9.71
CA GLY A 374 29.92 17.46 -9.12
C GLY A 374 29.49 17.68 -7.67
N LYS A 375 28.29 17.24 -7.31
CA LYS A 375 27.73 17.25 -5.95
C LYS A 375 27.44 15.82 -5.48
N CYS A 376 27.22 15.64 -4.17
CA CYS A 376 26.99 14.34 -3.58
C CYS A 376 25.70 13.69 -4.08
N ASN A 377 25.74 12.40 -4.37
CA ASN A 377 24.59 11.56 -4.66
C ASN A 377 24.72 10.24 -3.88
N ALA A 378 23.61 9.72 -3.39
CA ALA A 378 23.53 8.38 -2.82
C ALA A 378 22.94 7.43 -3.88
N VAL A 379 23.80 6.72 -4.62
CA VAL A 379 23.37 5.84 -5.71
C VAL A 379 22.98 4.48 -5.13
N ALA A 380 21.80 3.97 -5.46
CA ALA A 380 21.42 2.60 -5.14
C ALA A 380 22.34 1.63 -5.89
N THR A 381 23.08 0.80 -5.16
CA THR A 381 24.06 -0.15 -5.74
C THR A 381 23.62 -1.60 -5.62
N GLY A 382 22.64 -1.90 -4.75
CA GLY A 382 22.20 -3.28 -4.51
C GLY A 382 23.21 -4.17 -3.76
N ASP A 383 24.40 -3.64 -3.48
CA ASP A 383 25.50 -4.30 -2.75
C ASP A 383 25.47 -3.96 -1.24
N GLU A 384 26.40 -4.54 -0.46
CA GLU A 384 26.59 -4.26 0.99
C GLU A 384 27.12 -2.84 1.31
N ASN A 385 27.21 -1.95 0.31
CA ASN A 385 27.63 -0.57 0.52
C ASN A 385 26.63 0.22 1.37
N SER A 386 27.12 1.18 2.12
CA SER A 386 26.28 2.07 2.91
C SER A 386 26.76 3.52 2.88
N VAL A 387 25.79 4.45 2.98
CA VAL A 387 26.05 5.88 3.11
C VAL A 387 25.79 6.32 4.53
N ILE A 388 26.80 6.86 5.20
CA ILE A 388 26.65 7.44 6.54
C ILE A 388 26.39 8.94 6.38
N GLY A 389 25.33 9.41 7.03
CA GLY A 389 24.92 10.81 7.03
C GLY A 389 24.34 11.24 8.36
N VAL A 390 23.72 12.42 8.39
CA VAL A 390 23.20 13.08 9.59
C VAL A 390 21.70 13.26 9.47
N LEU A 391 20.98 12.94 10.55
CA LEU A 391 19.56 13.20 10.68
C LEU A 391 19.30 14.56 11.28
N PHE A 392 18.39 15.31 10.67
CA PHE A 392 17.90 16.58 11.17
C PHE A 392 16.38 16.54 11.34
N SER A 393 15.87 16.99 12.48
CA SER A 393 14.45 17.33 12.61
C SER A 393 14.21 18.75 12.13
N PHE A 394 13.07 19.02 11.51
CA PHE A 394 12.71 20.35 11.01
C PHE A 394 11.20 20.61 11.06
N ASP A 395 10.83 21.88 10.95
CA ASP A 395 9.43 22.32 10.79
C ASP A 395 8.96 22.06 9.34
N PRO A 396 7.92 21.24 9.12
CA PRO A 396 7.41 20.92 7.79
C PRO A 396 7.14 22.16 6.90
N ALA A 397 6.74 23.29 7.48
CA ALA A 397 6.51 24.53 6.74
C ALA A 397 7.77 25.09 6.04
N GLU A 398 8.97 24.64 6.44
CA GLU A 398 10.25 25.03 5.84
C GLU A 398 10.66 24.13 4.66
N ARG A 399 9.94 23.03 4.41
CA ARG A 399 10.23 22.05 3.35
C ARG A 399 10.32 22.69 1.97
N ALA A 400 9.35 23.54 1.62
CA ALA A 400 9.30 24.19 0.31
C ALA A 400 10.55 25.05 0.02
N LYS A 401 11.19 25.62 1.05
CA LYS A 401 12.45 26.37 0.90
C LYS A 401 13.63 25.44 0.61
N LEU A 402 13.65 24.25 1.23
CA LEU A 402 14.66 23.23 0.97
C LEU A 402 14.49 22.63 -0.43
N ASP A 403 13.27 22.30 -0.85
CA ASP A 403 12.97 21.77 -2.19
C ASP A 403 13.45 22.74 -3.29
N LYS A 404 13.22 24.04 -3.10
CA LYS A 404 13.72 25.09 -4.01
C LYS A 404 15.25 25.19 -4.01
N ALA A 405 15.89 24.99 -2.86
CA ALA A 405 17.35 25.06 -2.73
C ALA A 405 18.08 23.84 -3.32
N GLU A 406 17.46 22.66 -3.24
CA GLU A 406 17.97 21.42 -3.85
C GLU A 406 17.64 21.35 -5.35
N GLY A 407 16.68 22.15 -5.82
CA GLY A 407 16.27 22.17 -7.22
C GLY A 407 15.45 20.94 -7.59
N VAL A 408 14.46 20.62 -6.76
CA VAL A 408 13.53 19.51 -7.01
C VAL A 408 12.86 19.70 -8.38
N GLY A 409 12.95 18.69 -9.25
CA GLY A 409 12.49 18.76 -10.65
C GLY A 409 13.49 19.38 -11.63
N SER A 410 14.71 19.71 -11.20
CA SER A 410 15.83 20.21 -12.04
C SER A 410 17.19 19.67 -11.57
N GLY A 411 17.19 18.42 -11.07
CA GLY A 411 18.41 17.63 -10.84
C GLY A 411 18.42 16.74 -9.60
N TYR A 412 17.56 16.99 -8.60
CA TYR A 412 17.25 16.05 -7.52
C TYR A 412 15.75 15.77 -7.50
N GLU A 413 15.37 14.60 -6.99
CA GLU A 413 14.01 14.24 -6.60
C GLU A 413 13.97 13.93 -5.11
N HIS A 414 12.84 14.21 -4.47
CA HIS A 414 12.64 13.79 -3.09
C HIS A 414 12.41 12.28 -3.05
N ALA A 415 13.05 11.61 -2.10
CA ALA A 415 12.88 10.19 -1.87
C ALA A 415 12.65 9.93 -0.39
N THR A 416 11.80 8.97 -0.08
CA THR A 416 11.67 8.42 1.27
C THR A 416 12.57 7.20 1.38
N VAL A 417 13.60 7.27 2.22
CA VAL A 417 14.55 6.18 2.42
C VAL A 417 14.49 5.67 3.85
N THR A 418 14.78 4.38 4.03
CA THR A 418 14.92 3.78 5.36
C THR A 418 16.38 3.85 5.79
N VAL A 419 16.64 4.54 6.90
CA VAL A 419 17.98 4.68 7.49
C VAL A 419 18.04 4.01 8.85
N ILE A 420 19.23 3.59 9.26
CA ILE A 420 19.50 2.90 10.53
C ILE A 420 20.35 3.82 11.41
N ASN A 421 19.85 4.21 12.59
CA ASN A 421 20.65 5.03 13.52
C ASN A 421 21.75 4.20 14.23
N ASP A 422 22.56 4.89 15.02
CA ASP A 422 23.62 4.32 15.87
C ASP A 422 23.14 3.22 16.85
N LYS A 423 21.86 3.25 17.22
CA LYS A 423 21.20 2.25 18.08
C LYS A 423 20.58 1.08 17.31
N GLY A 424 20.78 1.00 16.00
CA GLY A 424 20.22 -0.04 15.16
C GLY A 424 18.73 0.14 14.81
N ARG A 425 18.12 1.29 15.15
CA ARG A 425 16.71 1.57 14.85
C ARG A 425 16.55 2.06 13.41
N ARG A 426 15.60 1.47 12.69
CA ARG A 426 15.25 1.87 11.33
C ARG A 426 14.18 2.96 11.33
N ARG A 427 14.31 3.93 10.42
CA ARG A 427 13.32 5.01 10.27
C ARG A 427 13.20 5.44 8.81
N LYS A 428 11.97 5.62 8.34
CA LYS A 428 11.68 6.25 7.04
C LYS A 428 11.82 7.77 7.15
N VAL A 429 12.67 8.35 6.33
CA VAL A 429 13.05 9.77 6.38
C VAL A 429 13.12 10.36 4.98
N LEU A 430 12.94 11.67 4.89
CA LEU A 430 13.11 12.42 3.66
C LEU A 430 14.59 12.49 3.28
N THR A 431 14.91 12.27 2.02
CA THR A 431 16.22 12.56 1.41
C THR A 431 16.04 13.07 -0.01
N TYR A 432 17.13 13.47 -0.66
CA TYR A 432 17.14 13.87 -2.07
C TYR A 432 18.09 12.97 -2.84
N LEU A 433 17.66 12.43 -3.98
CA LEU A 433 18.46 11.57 -4.86
C LEU A 433 18.59 12.20 -6.24
N ALA A 434 19.76 12.08 -6.88
CA ALA A 434 19.99 12.68 -8.19
C ALA A 434 19.22 11.90 -9.27
N THR A 435 18.57 12.62 -10.18
CA THR A 435 17.91 12.03 -11.35
C THR A 435 18.95 11.60 -12.39
N PRO A 436 18.73 10.50 -13.14
CA PRO A 436 19.69 9.98 -14.12
C PRO A 436 20.23 11.02 -15.11
N ASP A 437 19.38 11.93 -15.59
CA ASP A 437 19.73 12.98 -16.56
C ASP A 437 20.75 14.02 -16.03
N TYR A 438 20.99 14.03 -14.72
CA TYR A 438 21.89 14.97 -14.04
C TYR A 438 23.09 14.26 -13.40
N ILE A 439 23.40 13.04 -13.83
CA ILE A 439 24.58 12.28 -13.38
C ILE A 439 25.67 12.33 -14.45
N ASP A 440 26.90 12.63 -14.04
CA ASP A 440 28.09 12.58 -14.90
C ASP A 440 29.32 12.19 -14.07
N ASP A 441 29.79 10.96 -14.28
CA ASP A 441 30.90 10.35 -13.53
C ASP A 441 32.25 11.04 -13.75
N ASN A 442 32.37 11.91 -14.76
CA ASN A 442 33.61 12.67 -15.00
C ASN A 442 33.67 13.96 -14.18
N LEU A 443 32.60 14.33 -13.48
CA LEU A 443 32.56 15.55 -12.68
C LEU A 443 33.37 15.39 -11.40
N LYS A 444 34.00 16.50 -11.00
CA LYS A 444 34.70 16.64 -9.74
C LYS A 444 34.02 17.71 -8.89
N PRO A 445 33.96 17.55 -7.55
CA PRO A 445 33.47 18.60 -6.67
C PRO A 445 34.45 19.75 -6.61
N TYR A 446 33.94 20.96 -6.39
CA TYR A 446 34.79 22.08 -6.01
C TYR A 446 35.36 21.90 -4.60
N ALA A 447 36.58 22.39 -4.37
CA ALA A 447 37.25 22.32 -3.07
C ALA A 447 36.38 22.86 -1.93
N TRP A 448 35.79 24.05 -2.10
CA TRP A 448 34.89 24.62 -1.08
C TRP A 448 33.66 23.74 -0.79
N TYR A 449 33.16 22.98 -1.77
CA TYR A 449 32.01 22.11 -1.57
C TYR A 449 32.41 20.88 -0.76
N LYS A 450 33.54 20.26 -1.11
CA LYS A 450 34.13 19.16 -0.34
C LYS A 450 34.40 19.59 1.11
N ASP A 451 34.87 20.82 1.32
CA ASP A 451 35.12 21.37 2.66
C ASP A 451 33.84 21.39 3.53
N PHE A 452 32.66 21.69 2.95
CA PHE A 452 31.39 21.59 3.69
C PHE A 452 31.01 20.16 4.06
N VAL A 453 31.25 19.20 3.16
CA VAL A 453 30.96 17.78 3.41
C VAL A 453 31.87 17.26 4.53
N LEU A 454 33.16 17.62 4.48
CA LEU A 454 34.12 17.28 5.54
C LEU A 454 33.79 17.95 6.87
N ALA A 455 33.42 19.22 6.85
CA ALA A 455 33.04 19.95 8.05
C ALA A 455 31.80 19.35 8.71
N GLY A 456 30.74 19.07 7.94
CA GLY A 456 29.54 18.41 8.46
C GLY A 456 29.81 16.99 8.97
N GLY A 457 30.66 16.23 8.26
CA GLY A 457 31.10 14.91 8.70
C GLY A 457 31.81 14.94 10.06
N ARG A 458 32.71 15.90 10.24
CA ARG A 458 33.46 16.08 11.51
C ARG A 458 32.62 16.71 12.61
N GLU A 459 31.70 17.62 12.28
CA GLU A 459 30.79 18.28 13.23
C GLU A 459 29.89 17.27 13.97
N HIS A 460 29.47 16.22 13.27
CA HIS A 460 28.55 15.21 13.78
C HIS A 460 29.21 13.85 14.07
N ASP A 461 30.54 13.83 14.22
CA ASP A 461 31.32 12.65 14.61
C ASP A 461 31.10 11.42 13.70
N LEU A 462 31.02 11.63 12.38
CA LEU A 462 31.00 10.49 11.43
C LEU A 462 32.28 9.65 11.61
N PRO A 463 32.22 8.31 11.41
CA PRO A 463 33.37 7.45 11.60
C PRO A 463 34.60 7.93 10.81
N PRO A 464 35.77 8.12 11.45
CA PRO A 464 36.95 8.68 10.77
C PRO A 464 37.40 7.87 9.56
N GLY A 465 37.24 6.53 9.61
CA GLY A 465 37.51 5.66 8.47
C GLY A 465 36.59 5.94 7.28
N TYR A 466 35.30 6.21 7.52
CA TYR A 466 34.35 6.57 6.48
C TYR A 466 34.69 7.92 5.84
N ILE A 467 35.05 8.92 6.66
CA ILE A 467 35.46 10.24 6.18
C ILE A 467 36.72 10.12 5.29
N ALA A 468 37.72 9.38 5.75
CA ALA A 468 38.97 9.19 5.01
C ALA A 468 38.75 8.52 3.65
N GLU A 469 37.98 7.42 3.63
CA GLU A 469 37.78 6.58 2.45
C GLU A 469 36.84 7.20 1.42
N TYR A 470 35.71 7.77 1.84
CA TYR A 470 34.63 8.17 0.93
C TYR A 470 34.54 9.68 0.69
N ILE A 471 35.17 10.51 1.52
CA ILE A 471 35.08 11.97 1.43
C ILE A 471 36.46 12.59 1.18
N GLU A 472 37.48 12.30 2.01
CA GLU A 472 38.82 12.88 1.87
C GLU A 472 39.57 12.37 0.63
N ALA A 473 39.41 11.10 0.26
CA ALA A 473 40.05 10.51 -0.92
C ALA A 473 39.56 11.10 -2.27
N VAL A 474 38.42 11.79 -2.28
CA VAL A 474 37.83 12.34 -3.52
C VAL A 474 38.64 13.54 -4.01
N GLU A 475 39.08 13.50 -5.27
CA GLU A 475 39.80 14.60 -5.90
C GLU A 475 38.87 15.81 -6.11
N ALA A 476 39.26 16.98 -5.63
CA ALA A 476 38.51 18.22 -5.78
C ALA A 476 39.27 19.21 -6.66
N ILE A 477 38.53 20.05 -7.37
CA ILE A 477 39.08 21.10 -8.25
C ILE A 477 38.82 22.48 -7.65
N ASP A 478 39.68 23.45 -7.98
CA ASP A 478 39.44 24.84 -7.59
C ASP A 478 38.26 25.42 -8.38
N ASP A 479 37.51 26.30 -7.72
CA ASP A 479 36.40 27.00 -8.34
C ASP A 479 36.92 28.14 -9.23
N PRO A 480 36.64 28.15 -10.54
CA PRO A 480 37.03 29.24 -11.43
C PRO A 480 36.44 30.60 -11.04
N ASN A 481 35.38 30.62 -10.21
CA ASN A 481 34.75 31.82 -9.69
C ASN A 481 35.22 32.13 -8.26
N GLU A 482 36.27 32.94 -8.15
CA GLU A 482 36.86 33.35 -6.86
C GLU A 482 35.88 34.06 -5.92
N ALA A 483 34.90 34.80 -6.46
CA ALA A 483 33.92 35.50 -5.64
C ALA A 483 32.95 34.51 -4.96
N ARG A 484 32.57 33.44 -5.66
CA ARG A 484 31.76 32.35 -5.10
C ARG A 484 32.55 31.57 -4.05
N ASP A 485 33.79 31.20 -4.36
CA ASP A 485 34.66 30.48 -3.41
C ASP A 485 34.82 31.25 -2.09
N LYS A 486 35.18 32.55 -2.15
CA LYS A 486 35.29 33.41 -0.97
C LYS A 486 34.00 33.49 -0.15
N LYS A 487 32.85 33.63 -0.82
CA LYS A 487 31.54 33.66 -0.15
C LYS A 487 31.24 32.36 0.58
N GLN A 488 31.45 31.22 -0.09
CA GLN A 488 31.17 29.89 0.47
C GLN A 488 32.11 29.57 1.64
N ARG A 489 33.40 29.89 1.52
CA ARG A 489 34.38 29.72 2.61
C ARG A 489 34.10 30.64 3.80
N ALA A 490 33.57 31.85 3.58
CA ALA A 490 33.16 32.73 4.67
C ALA A 490 31.99 32.16 5.50
N THR A 491 31.01 31.52 4.85
CA THR A 491 29.94 30.78 5.54
C THR A 491 30.52 29.65 6.39
N LEU A 492 31.53 28.92 5.89
CA LEU A 492 32.20 27.85 6.64
C LEU A 492 32.98 28.39 7.86
N GLY A 493 33.69 29.52 7.72
CA GLY A 493 34.57 30.08 8.76
C GLY A 493 33.87 30.89 9.86
N SER A 494 32.62 31.32 9.66
CA SER A 494 31.91 32.22 10.57
C SER A 494 31.39 31.57 11.86
N PHE A 495 31.40 30.23 11.97
CA PHE A 495 30.86 29.49 13.12
C PHE A 495 31.87 28.58 13.83
N GLY A 496 33.16 28.70 13.50
CA GLY A 496 34.27 27.96 14.13
C GLY A 496 34.99 28.72 15.26
N ARG A 497 34.27 29.46 16.10
CA ARG A 497 34.83 30.09 17.32
C ARG A 497 34.05 29.74 18.57
#